data_AF-A0A182ESK9-F1
#
_entry.id   AF-A0A182ESK9-F1
#
_cell.length_a   1.000
_cell.length_b   1.000
_cell.length_c   1.000
_cell.angle_alpha   90.00
_cell.angle_beta   90.00
_cell.angle_gamma   90.00
#
_symmetry.space_group_name_H-M   'P 1'
#
loop_
_entity.id
_entity.type
_entity.pdbx_description
1 polymer ?
#
loop_
_entity_poly.entity_id
_entity_poly.type
_entity_poly.pdbx_seq_one_letter_code
_entity_poly.pdbx_strand_id
1 'polypeptide(L)'
;MVALWAHFVYTDLVHIGSLQLFKDEEQTPLPCCAPEIQQHPECKSVVISKNDPSYSGFLDCLPYTRTAPAPRPKCELGPREQANQVTSFLDASVIYGSTIQRARALRTFRNGQLLTSLDPLNQNMPPTTDLLCSMLKINGECDSSNNHHSFISGSDHVNFLPSTVVLHTIWIRQHNRIAIKLKAINPYWSDEQLYQESRRIVIAQLQHITFNEFLPILISKENWSKFRLQPQSSGYSANYNSNVDPTVINTYAAAAGQFFFTMFGKHPALYEDDSIKILERPLNEYFNDPGSLFSTDQIRGIL
;
A
#
# COMPACT_ATOMS: atom_id res chain seq x y z
N MET A 1 -0.02 -7.22 14.10
CA MET A 1 0.92 -7.57 13.01
C MET A 1 0.31 -8.38 11.85
N VAL A 2 -0.41 -9.50 12.07
CA VAL A 2 -0.97 -10.33 10.96
C VAL A 2 -1.86 -9.53 10.00
N ALA A 3 -2.80 -8.72 10.52
CA ALA A 3 -3.68 -7.88 9.71
C ALA A 3 -2.92 -6.87 8.84
N LEU A 4 -1.88 -6.28 9.41
CA LEU A 4 -1.05 -5.30 8.73
C LEU A 4 -0.23 -5.94 7.61
N TRP A 5 0.33 -7.12 7.84
CA TRP A 5 1.02 -7.87 6.78
C TRP A 5 0.06 -8.30 5.67
N ALA A 6 -1.15 -8.73 6.00
CA ALA A 6 -2.18 -9.07 5.03
C ALA A 6 -2.55 -7.87 4.14
N HIS A 7 -2.74 -6.69 4.74
CA HIS A 7 -2.96 -5.43 4.00
C HIS A 7 -1.76 -5.09 3.10
N PHE A 8 -0.53 -5.25 3.60
CA PHE A 8 0.69 -4.98 2.85
C PHE A 8 0.85 -5.90 1.63
N VAL A 9 0.63 -7.21 1.80
CA VAL A 9 0.64 -8.20 0.72
C VAL A 9 -0.48 -7.93 -0.29
N TYR A 10 -1.68 -7.56 0.20
CA TYR A 10 -2.80 -7.23 -0.67
C TYR A 10 -2.50 -6.00 -1.55
N THR A 11 -1.97 -4.93 -0.97
CA THR A 11 -1.67 -3.69 -1.71
C THR A 11 -0.45 -3.81 -2.63
N ASP A 12 0.40 -4.83 -2.45
CA ASP A 12 1.48 -5.18 -3.39
C ASP A 12 0.96 -5.88 -4.65
N LEU A 13 -0.18 -6.55 -4.52
CA LEU A 13 -0.78 -7.35 -5.60
C LEU A 13 -1.97 -6.66 -6.27
N VAL A 14 -2.66 -5.75 -5.56
CA VAL A 14 -3.96 -5.24 -5.97
C VAL A 14 -4.07 -3.73 -5.79
N HIS A 15 -4.40 -3.05 -6.88
CA HIS A 15 -4.93 -1.69 -6.88
C HIS A 15 -5.95 -1.55 -7.99
N ILE A 16 -7.23 -1.52 -7.63
CA ILE A 16 -8.32 -1.37 -8.59
C ILE A 16 -8.76 0.08 -8.60
N GLY A 17 -8.50 0.79 -9.70
CA GLY A 17 -8.91 2.17 -9.86
C GLY A 17 -10.43 2.31 -10.01
N SER A 18 -11.00 3.35 -9.39
CA SER A 18 -12.36 3.81 -9.68
C SER A 18 -12.35 4.87 -10.78
N LEU A 19 -13.47 5.04 -11.48
CA LEU A 19 -13.63 6.22 -12.32
C LEU A 19 -13.67 7.48 -11.47
N GLN A 20 -13.00 8.53 -11.93
CA GLN A 20 -12.98 9.83 -11.30
C GLN A 20 -13.53 10.88 -12.25
N LEU A 21 -14.13 11.91 -11.66
CA LEU A 21 -14.53 13.11 -12.36
C LEU A 21 -13.28 13.99 -12.54
N PHE A 22 -13.03 14.45 -13.76
CA PHE A 22 -12.01 15.46 -14.02
C PHE A 22 -12.72 16.80 -14.27
N LYS A 23 -12.55 17.76 -13.37
CA LYS A 23 -13.18 19.07 -13.45
C LYS A 23 -12.19 20.12 -12.95
N ASP A 24 -12.03 21.19 -13.72
CA ASP A 24 -11.16 22.32 -13.34
C ASP A 24 -9.72 21.90 -12.98
N GLU A 25 -9.16 20.96 -13.77
CA GLU A 25 -7.83 20.33 -13.56
C GLU A 25 -7.70 19.46 -12.30
N GLU A 26 -8.77 19.33 -11.51
CA GLU A 26 -8.81 18.48 -10.33
C GLU A 26 -9.51 17.14 -10.60
N GLN A 27 -8.94 16.08 -10.02
CA GLN A 27 -9.55 14.76 -9.97
C GLN A 27 -10.39 14.62 -8.70
N THR A 28 -11.69 14.41 -8.85
CA THR A 28 -12.61 14.23 -7.72
C THR A 28 -13.41 12.92 -7.84
N PRO A 29 -13.82 12.31 -6.72
CA PRO A 29 -14.73 11.17 -6.77
C PRO A 29 -16.05 11.55 -7.43
N LEU A 30 -16.62 10.65 -8.25
CA LEU A 30 -17.93 10.87 -8.85
C LEU A 30 -19.01 10.98 -7.74
N PRO A 31 -19.80 12.07 -7.64
CA PRO A 31 -20.70 12.30 -6.53
C PRO A 31 -22.01 11.52 -6.72
N CYS A 32 -21.93 10.20 -6.56
CA CYS A 32 -23.03 9.27 -6.87
C CYS A 32 -24.27 9.32 -5.96
N CYS A 33 -24.25 10.18 -4.94
CA CYS A 33 -25.44 10.51 -4.15
C CYS A 33 -26.12 11.81 -4.59
N ALA A 34 -25.49 12.59 -5.48
CA ALA A 34 -26.12 13.77 -6.05
C ALA A 34 -27.25 13.34 -7.00
N PRO A 35 -28.49 13.88 -6.85
CA PRO A 35 -29.65 13.46 -7.64
C PRO A 35 -29.41 13.50 -9.16
N GLU A 36 -28.66 14.50 -9.63
CA GLU A 36 -28.32 14.71 -11.04
C GLU A 36 -27.44 13.60 -11.63
N ILE A 37 -26.57 13.01 -10.80
CA ILE A 37 -25.55 12.04 -11.22
C ILE A 37 -25.89 10.61 -10.76
N GLN A 38 -26.83 10.45 -9.83
CA GLN A 38 -27.19 9.15 -9.26
C GLN A 38 -27.60 8.09 -10.32
N GLN A 39 -28.19 8.53 -11.44
CA GLN A 39 -28.59 7.65 -12.54
C GLN A 39 -27.46 7.31 -13.53
N HIS A 40 -26.27 7.92 -13.37
CA HIS A 40 -25.14 7.68 -14.25
C HIS A 40 -24.73 6.19 -14.22
N PRO A 41 -24.40 5.54 -15.36
CA PRO A 41 -24.10 4.11 -15.41
C PRO A 41 -22.93 3.66 -14.52
N GLU A 42 -22.03 4.60 -14.22
CA GLU A 42 -20.86 4.38 -13.38
C GLU A 42 -21.12 4.64 -11.89
N CYS A 43 -22.32 5.10 -11.53
CA CYS A 43 -22.76 5.21 -10.15
C CYS A 43 -23.49 3.95 -9.70
N LYS A 44 -23.12 3.47 -8.50
CA LYS A 44 -23.80 2.35 -7.85
C LYS A 44 -23.89 2.61 -6.34
N SER A 45 -24.36 3.81 -6.00
CA SER A 45 -24.51 4.25 -4.61
C SER A 45 -25.35 3.29 -3.79
N VAL A 46 -25.02 3.22 -2.50
CA VAL A 46 -25.73 2.38 -1.52
C VAL A 46 -26.80 3.25 -0.87
N VAL A 47 -28.06 2.95 -1.17
CA VAL A 47 -29.21 3.62 -0.56
C VAL A 47 -29.35 3.16 0.88
N ILE A 48 -29.41 4.11 1.81
CA ILE A 48 -29.55 3.83 3.23
C ILE A 48 -31.02 3.59 3.55
N SER A 49 -31.29 2.53 4.30
CA SER A 49 -32.65 2.22 4.76
C SER A 49 -33.10 3.26 5.78
N LYS A 50 -34.37 3.66 5.72
CA LYS A 50 -34.97 4.56 6.73
C LYS A 50 -34.94 3.98 8.15
N ASN A 51 -34.82 2.66 8.27
CA ASN A 51 -34.74 1.94 9.55
C ASN A 51 -33.29 1.56 9.91
N ASP A 52 -32.28 2.09 9.20
CA ASP A 52 -30.88 1.80 9.48
C ASP A 52 -30.48 2.36 10.86
N PRO A 53 -29.99 1.53 11.79
CA PRO A 53 -29.75 1.96 13.17
C PRO A 53 -28.56 2.91 13.31
N SER A 54 -27.67 2.99 12.31
CA SER A 54 -26.43 3.77 12.38
C SER A 54 -26.49 5.04 11.54
N TYR A 55 -27.15 5.00 10.39
CA TYR A 55 -27.12 6.08 9.41
C TYR A 55 -28.46 6.79 9.22
N SER A 56 -29.59 6.19 9.64
CA SER A 56 -30.90 6.83 9.47
C SER A 56 -30.96 8.19 10.19
N GLY A 57 -31.55 9.19 9.53
CA GLY A 57 -31.65 10.56 10.05
C GLY A 57 -30.40 11.44 9.83
N PHE A 58 -29.27 10.86 9.43
CA PHE A 58 -28.04 11.60 9.11
C PHE A 58 -27.64 11.48 7.64
N LEU A 59 -27.80 10.30 7.05
CA LEU A 59 -27.41 9.99 5.68
C LEU A 59 -28.47 9.12 5.00
N ASP A 60 -28.86 9.47 3.78
CA ASP A 60 -29.77 8.68 2.95
C ASP A 60 -29.03 7.85 1.88
N CYS A 61 -27.74 8.11 1.69
CA CYS A 61 -26.95 7.52 0.62
C CYS A 61 -25.45 7.49 0.98
N LEU A 62 -24.79 6.37 0.69
CA LEU A 62 -23.34 6.27 0.65
C LEU A 62 -22.85 6.28 -0.81
N PRO A 63 -21.90 7.19 -1.17
CA PRO A 63 -21.41 7.26 -2.52
C PRO A 63 -20.58 6.02 -2.85
N TYR A 64 -20.87 5.41 -3.98
CA TYR A 64 -20.06 4.32 -4.52
C TYR A 64 -20.01 4.41 -6.04
N THR A 65 -18.78 4.54 -6.54
CA THR A 65 -18.48 4.61 -7.97
C THR A 65 -17.93 3.28 -8.42
N ARG A 66 -18.38 2.80 -9.58
CA ARG A 66 -17.90 1.55 -10.15
C ARG A 66 -16.40 1.65 -10.45
N THR A 67 -15.70 0.54 -10.26
CA THR A 67 -14.31 0.34 -10.69
C THR A 67 -14.19 0.55 -12.20
N ALA A 68 -13.11 1.20 -12.65
CA ALA A 68 -12.90 1.51 -14.06
C ALA A 68 -12.93 0.24 -14.94
N PRO A 69 -13.61 0.28 -16.10
CA PRO A 69 -13.64 -0.85 -17.01
C PRO A 69 -12.27 -1.05 -17.65
N ALA A 70 -11.85 -2.30 -17.82
CA ALA A 70 -10.67 -2.65 -18.58
C ALA A 70 -11.05 -3.41 -19.86
N PRO A 71 -10.31 -3.21 -20.97
CA PRO A 71 -10.47 -4.07 -22.13
C PRO A 71 -10.05 -5.50 -21.79
N ARG A 72 -10.78 -6.48 -22.34
CA ARG A 72 -10.39 -7.89 -22.24
C ARG A 72 -9.08 -8.12 -23.02
N PRO A 73 -8.31 -9.19 -22.73
CA PRO A 73 -7.19 -9.58 -23.57
C PRO A 73 -7.61 -9.62 -25.04
N LYS A 74 -6.77 -9.06 -25.93
CA LYS A 74 -7.04 -8.92 -27.38
C LYS A 74 -8.25 -8.05 -27.75
N CYS A 75 -8.75 -7.23 -26.82
CA CYS A 75 -9.90 -6.33 -27.04
C CYS A 75 -11.18 -7.08 -27.46
N GLU A 76 -11.35 -8.33 -27.01
CA GLU A 76 -12.52 -9.13 -27.32
C GLU A 76 -13.79 -8.57 -26.66
N LEU A 77 -14.93 -8.69 -27.35
CA LEU A 77 -16.24 -8.39 -26.76
C LEU A 77 -16.54 -9.36 -25.62
N GLY A 78 -17.25 -8.88 -24.59
CA GLY A 78 -17.60 -9.72 -23.45
C GLY A 78 -18.06 -8.92 -22.23
N PRO A 79 -18.18 -9.59 -21.07
CA PRO A 79 -18.53 -8.92 -19.82
C PRO A 79 -17.44 -7.92 -19.42
N ARG A 80 -17.83 -6.95 -18.59
CA ARG A 80 -16.94 -5.90 -18.07
C ARG A 80 -15.85 -6.49 -17.18
N GLU A 81 -14.59 -6.20 -17.50
CA GLU A 81 -13.42 -6.50 -16.65
C GLU A 81 -12.91 -5.24 -15.93
N GLN A 82 -11.99 -5.42 -14.98
CA GLN A 82 -11.36 -4.34 -14.20
C GLN A 82 -9.85 -4.35 -14.39
N ALA A 83 -9.23 -3.17 -14.32
CA ALA A 83 -7.78 -3.03 -14.42
C ALA A 83 -7.14 -3.11 -13.04
N ASN A 84 -6.12 -3.96 -12.91
CA ASN A 84 -5.18 -3.88 -11.81
C ASN A 84 -4.08 -2.87 -12.18
N GLN A 85 -3.89 -1.85 -11.35
CA GLN A 85 -2.95 -0.75 -11.59
C GLN A 85 -1.59 -0.97 -10.90
N VAL A 86 -1.39 -2.13 -10.27
CA VAL A 86 -0.09 -2.56 -9.73
C VAL A 86 0.38 -3.85 -10.40
N THR A 87 1.64 -4.21 -10.16
CA THR A 87 2.18 -5.49 -10.62
C THR A 87 1.43 -6.65 -9.94
N SER A 88 1.33 -7.80 -10.61
CA SER A 88 0.66 -8.98 -10.04
C SER A 88 1.62 -9.88 -9.24
N PHE A 89 2.86 -9.46 -9.07
CA PHE A 89 3.89 -10.22 -8.36
C PHE A 89 4.09 -9.68 -6.96
N LEU A 90 4.51 -10.53 -6.02
CA LEU A 90 5.06 -10.08 -4.75
C LEU A 90 6.46 -9.52 -4.96
N ASP A 91 6.55 -8.31 -5.51
CA ASP A 91 7.78 -7.64 -5.93
C ASP A 91 8.03 -6.32 -5.19
N ALA A 92 7.31 -6.11 -4.08
CA ALA A 92 7.44 -4.95 -3.22
C ALA A 92 7.17 -3.62 -3.95
N SER A 93 6.31 -3.65 -4.98
CA SER A 93 5.76 -2.47 -5.63
C SER A 93 5.13 -1.49 -4.64
N VAL A 94 4.64 -1.96 -3.48
CA VAL A 94 4.21 -1.08 -2.38
C VAL A 94 5.31 -0.17 -1.83
N ILE A 95 6.59 -0.55 -1.95
CA ILE A 95 7.75 0.24 -1.57
C ILE A 95 8.35 0.95 -2.78
N TYR A 96 8.48 0.24 -3.91
CA TYR A 96 9.25 0.72 -5.06
C TYR A 96 8.42 1.40 -6.15
N GLY A 97 7.10 1.25 -6.12
CA GLY A 97 6.18 1.76 -7.14
C GLY A 97 6.00 0.79 -8.31
N SER A 98 4.81 0.84 -8.91
CA SER A 98 4.45 0.03 -10.08
C SER A 98 4.76 0.70 -11.43
N THR A 99 5.24 1.95 -11.42
CA THR A 99 5.65 2.69 -12.62
C THR A 99 7.11 3.15 -12.52
N ILE A 100 7.76 3.29 -13.68
CA ILE A 100 9.16 3.77 -13.75
C ILE A 100 9.27 5.17 -13.15
N GLN A 101 8.28 6.02 -13.40
CA GLN A 101 8.22 7.39 -12.90
C GLN A 101 8.18 7.41 -11.37
N ARG A 102 7.30 6.61 -10.75
CA ARG A 102 7.20 6.53 -9.29
C ARG A 102 8.45 5.91 -8.68
N ALA A 103 8.99 4.85 -9.27
CA ALA A 103 10.24 4.23 -8.81
C ALA A 103 11.43 5.18 -8.85
N ARG A 104 11.53 6.03 -9.88
CA ARG A 104 12.55 7.08 -9.97
C ARG A 104 12.34 8.19 -8.94
N ALA A 105 11.10 8.64 -8.77
CA ALA A 105 10.75 9.72 -7.84
C ALA A 105 11.04 9.35 -6.37
N LEU A 106 11.11 8.06 -6.04
CA LEU A 106 11.39 7.57 -4.69
C LEU A 106 12.89 7.34 -4.40
N ARG A 107 13.79 7.61 -5.36
CA ARG A 107 15.23 7.34 -5.24
C ARG A 107 16.03 8.60 -4.97
N THR A 108 17.11 8.46 -4.22
CA THR A 108 18.11 9.53 -4.04
C THR A 108 19.06 9.67 -5.23
N PHE A 109 19.14 8.62 -6.08
CA PHE A 109 20.17 8.43 -7.10
C PHE A 109 21.60 8.53 -6.55
N ARG A 110 21.77 8.22 -5.26
CA ARG A 110 23.06 8.16 -4.58
C ARG A 110 23.18 6.85 -3.81
N ASN A 111 24.23 6.08 -4.12
CA ASN A 111 24.57 4.82 -3.47
C ASN A 111 23.43 3.78 -3.44
N GLY A 112 22.51 3.85 -4.40
CA GLY A 112 21.38 2.94 -4.54
C GLY A 112 20.27 3.13 -3.52
N GLN A 113 20.19 4.27 -2.83
CA GLN A 113 19.27 4.47 -1.71
C GLN A 113 17.90 5.04 -2.13
N LEU A 114 16.88 4.73 -1.33
CA LEU A 114 15.56 5.35 -1.36
C LEU A 114 15.56 6.66 -0.56
N LEU A 115 14.71 7.59 -1.01
CA LEU A 115 14.43 8.82 -0.29
C LEU A 115 13.76 8.53 1.04
N THR A 116 14.05 9.38 2.01
CA THR A 116 13.41 9.38 3.33
C THR A 116 13.17 10.81 3.78
N SER A 117 12.24 11.00 4.71
CA SER A 117 12.04 12.30 5.36
C SER A 117 13.34 12.82 6.00
N LEU A 118 13.52 14.14 5.90
CA LEU A 118 14.64 14.88 6.49
C LEU A 118 14.33 15.39 7.90
N ASP A 119 13.16 15.06 8.45
CA ASP A 119 12.75 15.50 9.79
C ASP A 119 13.77 15.03 10.85
N PRO A 120 14.39 15.96 11.60
CA PRO A 120 15.35 15.63 12.67
C PRO A 120 14.76 14.71 13.75
N LEU A 121 13.45 14.79 14.01
CA LEU A 121 12.75 14.02 15.04
C LEU A 121 12.36 12.62 14.56
N ASN A 122 12.04 12.48 13.28
CA ASN A 122 11.55 11.24 12.66
C ASN A 122 12.39 10.84 11.45
N GLN A 123 13.70 10.69 11.67
CA GLN A 123 14.67 10.35 10.65
C GLN A 123 14.33 9.02 9.96
N ASN A 124 14.56 8.95 8.66
CA ASN A 124 14.43 7.72 7.87
C ASN A 124 12.99 7.16 7.78
N MET A 125 11.97 8.01 7.93
CA MET A 125 10.57 7.73 7.52
C MET A 125 10.42 7.85 6.00
N PRO A 126 9.32 7.36 5.39
CA PRO A 126 9.02 7.65 3.99
C PRO A 126 9.09 9.17 3.71
N PRO A 127 9.43 9.58 2.48
CA PRO A 127 9.40 11.00 2.10
C PRO A 127 7.96 11.52 2.20
N THR A 128 7.80 12.83 2.42
CA THR A 128 6.49 13.49 2.41
C THR A 128 6.21 14.15 1.05
N THR A 129 4.94 14.48 0.80
CA THR A 129 4.51 15.30 -0.33
C THR A 129 5.32 16.58 -0.44
N ASP A 130 5.52 17.28 0.67
CA ASP A 130 6.18 18.57 0.72
C ASP A 130 7.65 18.48 0.34
N LEU A 131 8.31 17.40 0.79
CA LEU A 131 9.69 17.12 0.42
C LEU A 131 9.82 16.89 -1.09
N LEU A 132 8.89 16.16 -1.70
CA LEU A 132 8.89 15.91 -3.14
C LEU A 132 8.58 17.19 -3.93
N CYS A 133 7.59 17.98 -3.50
CA CYS A 133 7.26 19.27 -4.09
C CYS A 133 8.44 20.25 -4.05
N SER A 134 9.13 20.32 -2.90
CA SER A 134 10.32 21.15 -2.72
C SER A 134 11.45 20.74 -3.67
N MET A 135 11.69 19.43 -3.83
CA MET A 135 12.69 18.93 -4.79
C MET A 135 12.33 19.23 -6.24
N LEU A 136 11.04 19.18 -6.59
CA LEU A 136 10.54 19.47 -7.94
C LEU A 136 10.32 20.97 -8.22
N LYS A 137 10.49 21.84 -7.21
CA LYS A 137 10.24 23.30 -7.28
C LYS A 137 8.83 23.65 -7.78
N ILE A 138 7.84 22.82 -7.41
CA ILE A 138 6.43 23.08 -7.72
C ILE A 138 5.93 24.09 -6.68
N ASN A 139 5.76 25.34 -7.10
CA ASN A 139 5.22 26.41 -6.26
C ASN A 139 3.70 26.50 -6.50
N GLY A 140 2.89 26.42 -5.45
CA GLY A 140 1.46 26.80 -5.48
C GLY A 140 0.42 25.66 -5.49
N GLU A 141 0.77 24.43 -5.86
CA GLU A 141 -0.16 23.27 -5.83
C GLU A 141 -0.07 22.42 -4.57
N CYS A 142 1.03 22.51 -3.83
CA CYS A 142 1.23 21.77 -2.59
C CYS A 142 0.71 22.56 -1.38
N ASP A 143 -0.31 23.39 -1.58
CA ASP A 143 -0.84 24.31 -0.58
C ASP A 143 -1.59 23.54 0.51
N SER A 144 -0.84 23.34 1.60
CA SER A 144 -1.21 22.82 2.89
C SER A 144 -2.21 23.74 3.61
N SER A 145 -3.40 23.92 3.04
CA SER A 145 -4.52 24.52 3.76
C SER A 145 -4.96 23.65 4.96
N ASN A 146 -4.56 22.38 4.97
CA ASN A 146 -4.61 21.50 6.13
C ASN A 146 -3.19 21.02 6.44
N ASN A 147 -2.75 21.25 7.67
CA ASN A 147 -1.43 20.93 8.25
C ASN A 147 -1.07 19.40 8.28
N HIS A 148 -1.52 18.61 7.30
CA HIS A 148 -1.40 17.15 7.26
C HIS A 148 -0.44 16.74 6.15
N HIS A 149 0.85 16.67 6.51
CA HIS A 149 1.89 16.12 5.65
C HIS A 149 1.58 14.65 5.32
N SER A 150 1.36 14.32 4.06
CA SER A 150 1.14 12.92 3.65
C SER A 150 2.46 12.24 3.30
N PHE A 151 2.61 10.99 3.72
CA PHE A 151 3.76 10.17 3.32
C PHE A 151 3.59 9.68 1.87
N ILE A 152 4.72 9.50 1.18
CA ILE A 152 4.80 8.94 -0.16
C ILE A 152 5.63 7.65 -0.11
N SER A 153 5.13 6.61 -0.75
CA SER A 153 5.85 5.35 -0.97
C SER A 153 5.50 4.77 -2.35
N GLY A 154 5.81 3.51 -2.62
CA GLY A 154 5.45 2.86 -3.88
C GLY A 154 3.94 2.74 -4.11
N SER A 155 3.17 2.61 -3.02
CA SER A 155 1.70 2.56 -3.01
C SER A 155 1.09 3.87 -2.50
N ASP A 156 -0.13 4.16 -2.95
CA ASP A 156 -0.96 5.24 -2.42
C ASP A 156 -1.63 4.88 -1.09
N HIS A 157 -1.59 3.60 -0.70
CA HIS A 157 -2.13 3.11 0.58
C HIS A 157 -1.19 3.29 1.77
N VAL A 158 -0.04 3.96 1.59
CA VAL A 158 0.94 4.15 2.67
C VAL A 158 0.34 4.86 3.89
N ASN A 159 -0.57 5.81 3.66
CA ASN A 159 -1.23 6.59 4.72
C ASN A 159 -2.49 5.91 5.29
N PHE A 160 -2.84 4.68 4.85
CA PHE A 160 -4.09 4.02 5.24
C PHE A 160 -4.27 3.96 6.76
N LEU A 161 -3.21 3.60 7.49
CA LEU A 161 -3.13 3.64 8.95
C LEU A 161 -1.69 4.02 9.36
N PRO A 162 -1.47 4.64 10.53
CA PRO A 162 -0.12 4.91 11.03
C PRO A 162 0.78 3.67 11.09
N SER A 163 0.21 2.52 11.46
CA SER A 163 0.91 1.23 11.45
C SER A 163 1.36 0.80 10.05
N THR A 164 0.62 1.16 9.01
CA THR A 164 1.03 0.93 7.62
C THR A 164 2.26 1.74 7.28
N VAL A 165 2.28 3.04 7.59
CA VAL A 165 3.46 3.88 7.39
C VAL A 165 4.67 3.27 8.09
N VAL A 166 4.52 2.82 9.34
CA VAL A 166 5.61 2.20 10.11
C VAL A 166 6.15 0.93 9.43
N LEU A 167 5.28 0.08 8.87
CA LEU A 167 5.74 -1.08 8.11
C LEU A 167 6.50 -0.68 6.83
N HIS A 168 6.03 0.35 6.12
CA HIS A 168 6.77 0.90 4.98
C HIS A 168 8.13 1.46 5.41
N THR A 169 8.20 2.16 6.54
CA THR A 169 9.44 2.66 7.13
C THR A 169 10.45 1.54 7.37
N ILE A 170 10.03 0.42 7.96
CA ILE A 170 10.91 -0.73 8.20
C ILE A 170 11.54 -1.21 6.89
N TRP A 171 10.74 -1.38 5.84
CA TRP A 171 11.22 -1.88 4.55
C TRP A 171 12.10 -0.89 3.79
N ILE A 172 11.81 0.41 3.85
CA ILE A 172 12.67 1.45 3.29
C ILE A 172 14.02 1.49 4.02
N ARG A 173 14.01 1.44 5.36
CA ARG A 173 15.24 1.36 6.17
C ARG A 173 16.04 0.11 5.87
N GLN A 174 15.36 -1.03 5.69
CA GLN A 174 16.01 -2.29 5.34
C GLN A 174 16.66 -2.22 3.95
N HIS A 175 16.01 -1.62 2.96
CA HIS A 175 16.61 -1.36 1.65
C HIS A 175 17.88 -0.52 1.78
N ASN A 176 17.81 0.64 2.44
CA ASN A 176 18.96 1.54 2.58
C ASN A 176 20.10 0.89 3.37
N ARG A 177 19.79 0.08 4.40
CA ARG A 177 20.77 -0.72 5.14
C ARG A 177 21.48 -1.73 4.23
N ILE A 178 20.75 -2.42 3.35
CA ILE A 178 21.34 -3.37 2.39
C ILE A 178 22.23 -2.61 1.39
N ALA A 179 21.75 -1.50 0.83
CA ALA A 179 22.50 -0.68 -0.13
C ALA A 179 23.83 -0.19 0.45
N ILE A 180 23.84 0.31 1.70
CA ILE A 180 25.04 0.72 2.42
C ILE A 180 26.04 -0.43 2.55
N LYS A 181 25.56 -1.62 2.95
CA LYS A 181 26.42 -2.80 3.10
C LYS A 181 26.97 -3.30 1.76
N LEU A 182 26.14 -3.32 0.72
CA LEU A 182 26.57 -3.70 -0.62
C LEU A 182 27.61 -2.74 -1.19
N LYS A 183 27.48 -1.43 -0.93
CA LYS A 183 28.48 -0.43 -1.32
C LYS A 183 29.82 -0.63 -0.62
N ALA A 184 29.79 -0.97 0.67
CA ALA A 184 31.01 -1.25 1.43
C ALA A 184 31.76 -2.48 0.90
N ILE A 185 31.02 -3.53 0.49
CA ILE A 185 31.59 -4.76 -0.06
C ILE A 185 32.01 -4.57 -1.54
N ASN A 186 31.23 -3.79 -2.30
CA ASN A 186 31.45 -3.54 -3.72
C ASN A 186 31.62 -2.03 -3.99
N PRO A 187 32.79 -1.43 -3.69
CA PRO A 187 32.99 0.01 -3.79
C PRO A 187 32.78 0.59 -5.18
N TYR A 188 32.98 -0.22 -6.23
CA TYR A 188 32.88 0.22 -7.64
C TYR A 188 31.49 0.05 -8.26
N TRP A 189 30.51 -0.52 -7.53
CA TRP A 189 29.16 -0.62 -8.06
C TRP A 189 28.53 0.76 -8.24
N SER A 190 27.84 0.92 -9.36
CA SER A 190 27.04 2.10 -9.69
C SER A 190 25.80 2.21 -8.79
N ASP A 191 25.20 3.40 -8.76
CA ASP A 191 23.92 3.64 -8.06
C ASP A 191 22.84 2.64 -8.48
N GLU A 192 22.69 2.42 -9.79
CA GLU A 192 21.68 1.52 -10.33
C GLU A 192 21.89 0.07 -9.90
N GLN A 193 23.12 -0.42 -9.94
CA GLN A 193 23.44 -1.78 -9.49
C GLN A 193 23.12 -1.97 -8.00
N LEU A 194 23.48 -0.99 -7.16
CA LEU A 194 23.19 -1.04 -5.73
C LEU A 194 21.69 -1.03 -5.45
N TYR A 195 20.94 -0.18 -6.16
CA TYR A 195 19.49 -0.12 -6.03
C TYR A 195 18.83 -1.43 -6.43
N GLN A 196 19.18 -1.99 -7.59
CA GLN A 196 18.55 -3.22 -8.10
C GLN A 196 18.89 -4.44 -7.24
N GLU A 197 20.14 -4.59 -6.80
CA GLU A 197 20.53 -5.71 -5.92
C GLU A 197 19.91 -5.56 -4.52
N SER A 198 19.83 -4.34 -3.97
CA SER A 198 19.14 -4.10 -2.70
C SER A 198 17.64 -4.40 -2.82
N ARG A 199 17.01 -3.95 -3.91
CA ARG A 199 15.60 -4.26 -4.24
C ARG A 199 15.38 -5.76 -4.33
N ARG A 200 16.23 -6.48 -5.06
CA ARG A 200 16.14 -7.93 -5.24
C ARG A 200 16.21 -8.69 -3.92
N ILE A 201 17.10 -8.29 -3.02
CA ILE A 201 17.22 -8.90 -1.68
C ILE A 201 15.97 -8.63 -0.85
N VAL A 202 15.47 -7.38 -0.82
CA VAL A 202 14.24 -7.04 -0.07
C VAL A 202 13.03 -7.82 -0.59
N ILE A 203 12.88 -7.94 -1.91
CA ILE A 203 11.82 -8.76 -2.53
C ILE A 203 11.92 -10.21 -2.05
N ALA A 204 13.12 -10.79 -2.06
CA ALA A 204 13.32 -12.16 -1.58
C ALA A 204 12.96 -12.31 -0.08
N GLN A 205 13.30 -11.32 0.76
CA GLN A 205 12.91 -11.30 2.17
C GLN A 205 11.39 -11.26 2.35
N LEU A 206 10.70 -10.39 1.61
CA LEU A 206 9.24 -10.27 1.63
C LEU A 206 8.54 -11.55 1.18
N GLN A 207 9.00 -12.14 0.07
CA GLN A 207 8.48 -13.41 -0.43
C GLN A 207 8.72 -14.53 0.59
N HIS A 208 9.92 -14.62 1.17
CA HIS A 208 10.23 -15.62 2.18
C HIS A 208 9.32 -15.51 3.39
N ILE A 209 9.16 -14.32 3.98
CA ILE A 209 8.25 -14.10 5.12
C ILE A 209 6.82 -14.46 4.73
N THR A 210 6.36 -14.04 3.54
CA THR A 210 5.00 -14.30 3.09
C THR A 210 4.72 -15.80 2.96
N PHE A 211 5.59 -16.53 2.26
CA PHE A 211 5.39 -17.96 2.00
C PHE A 211 5.74 -18.85 3.20
N ASN A 212 6.75 -18.50 4.00
CA ASN A 212 7.23 -19.36 5.09
C ASN A 212 6.55 -19.07 6.44
N GLU A 213 6.19 -17.83 6.73
CA GLU A 213 5.70 -17.42 8.05
C GLU A 213 4.22 -17.05 8.03
N PHE A 214 3.78 -16.28 7.03
CA PHE A 214 2.42 -15.77 6.97
C PHE A 214 1.40 -16.79 6.43
N LEU A 215 1.65 -17.37 5.25
CA LEU A 215 0.70 -18.30 4.63
C LEU A 215 0.33 -19.51 5.51
N PRO A 216 1.27 -20.19 6.20
CA PRO A 216 0.92 -21.35 7.03
C PRO A 216 -0.04 -21.03 8.17
N ILE A 217 -0.02 -19.80 8.67
CA ILE A 217 -0.94 -19.31 9.72
C ILE A 217 -2.31 -19.03 9.10
N LEU A 218 -2.34 -18.46 7.89
CA LEU A 218 -3.57 -18.07 7.20
C LEU A 218 -4.37 -19.25 6.66
N ILE A 219 -3.72 -20.17 5.94
CA ILE A 219 -4.40 -21.27 5.23
C ILE A 219 -4.24 -22.63 5.89
N SER A 220 -3.57 -22.69 7.05
CA SER A 220 -3.07 -23.90 7.74
C SER A 220 -1.85 -24.55 7.08
N LYS A 221 -1.05 -25.26 7.90
CA LYS A 221 0.10 -26.05 7.46
C LYS A 221 -0.28 -27.16 6.48
N GLU A 222 -1.48 -27.73 6.60
CA GLU A 222 -1.96 -28.79 5.72
C GLU A 222 -2.14 -28.27 4.29
N ASN A 223 -2.88 -27.17 4.10
CA ASN A 223 -3.03 -26.58 2.76
C ASN A 223 -1.72 -26.02 2.22
N TRP A 224 -0.90 -25.40 3.09
CA TRP A 224 0.43 -24.91 2.71
C TRP A 224 1.31 -26.01 2.10
N SER A 225 1.30 -27.21 2.70
CA SER A 225 1.99 -28.39 2.16
C SER A 225 1.29 -28.95 0.92
N LYS A 226 -0.04 -29.11 0.96
CA LYS A 226 -0.86 -29.63 -0.14
C LYS A 226 -0.66 -28.85 -1.44
N PHE A 227 -0.58 -27.52 -1.37
CA PHE A 227 -0.35 -26.64 -2.51
C PHE A 227 1.14 -26.40 -2.81
N ARG A 228 2.06 -27.08 -2.10
CA ARG A 228 3.52 -26.99 -2.30
C ARG A 228 4.04 -25.55 -2.23
N LEU A 229 3.53 -24.78 -1.28
CA LEU A 229 3.87 -23.37 -1.08
C LEU A 229 5.09 -23.17 -0.16
N GLN A 230 5.65 -24.27 0.35
CA GLN A 230 6.82 -24.25 1.21
C GLN A 230 8.09 -23.87 0.43
N PRO A 231 8.81 -22.81 0.85
CA PRO A 231 10.14 -22.52 0.32
C PRO A 231 11.12 -23.65 0.63
N GLN A 232 12.06 -23.91 -0.28
CA GLN A 232 13.16 -24.83 -0.01
C GLN A 232 14.07 -24.26 1.09
N SER A 233 14.62 -25.13 1.94
CA SER A 233 15.55 -24.72 3.01
C SER A 233 16.90 -24.23 2.47
N SER A 234 17.26 -24.60 1.24
CA SER A 234 18.48 -24.18 0.55
C SER A 234 18.35 -24.39 -0.96
N GLY A 235 19.22 -23.74 -1.74
CA GLY A 235 19.30 -23.92 -3.18
C GLY A 235 18.31 -23.07 -3.99
N TYR A 236 18.02 -23.53 -5.21
CA TYR A 236 17.13 -22.86 -6.16
C TYR A 236 15.91 -23.73 -6.46
N SER A 237 14.76 -23.08 -6.61
CA SER A 237 13.53 -23.74 -7.06
C SER A 237 13.51 -23.86 -8.58
N ALA A 238 13.15 -25.05 -9.08
CA ALA A 238 12.87 -25.31 -10.50
C ALA A 238 11.37 -25.19 -10.84
N ASN A 239 10.56 -24.62 -9.93
CA ASN A 239 9.10 -24.59 -10.07
C ASN A 239 8.59 -23.49 -11.01
N TYR A 240 9.47 -22.65 -11.57
CA TYR A 240 9.05 -21.64 -12.53
C TYR A 240 8.47 -22.28 -13.78
N ASN A 241 7.24 -21.88 -14.13
CA ASN A 241 6.54 -22.35 -15.32
C ASN A 241 6.01 -21.13 -16.09
N SER A 242 6.55 -20.91 -17.29
CA SER A 242 6.17 -19.77 -18.15
C SER A 242 4.75 -19.87 -18.73
N ASN A 243 4.09 -21.02 -18.61
CA ASN A 243 2.72 -21.21 -19.06
C ASN A 243 1.67 -20.85 -17.99
N VAL A 244 2.09 -20.52 -16.78
CA VAL A 244 1.18 -20.10 -15.70
C VAL A 244 0.88 -18.62 -15.87
N ASP A 245 -0.41 -18.27 -15.86
CA ASP A 245 -0.87 -16.89 -15.81
C ASP A 245 -0.60 -16.32 -14.39
N PRO A 246 0.27 -15.31 -14.25
CA PRO A 246 0.61 -14.73 -12.96
C PRO A 246 -0.35 -13.61 -12.53
N THR A 247 -1.40 -13.32 -13.32
CA THR A 247 -2.34 -12.23 -13.01
C THR A 247 -3.16 -12.53 -11.76
N VAL A 248 -3.47 -11.48 -11.01
CA VAL A 248 -4.35 -11.61 -9.85
C VAL A 248 -5.78 -11.82 -10.30
N ILE A 249 -6.40 -12.90 -9.83
CA ILE A 249 -7.81 -13.19 -10.12
C ILE A 249 -8.74 -12.15 -9.47
N ASN A 250 -9.78 -11.76 -10.19
CA ASN A 250 -10.71 -10.72 -9.77
C ASN A 250 -11.40 -11.04 -8.43
N THR A 251 -11.69 -12.32 -8.16
CA THR A 251 -12.28 -12.75 -6.87
C THR A 251 -11.37 -12.46 -5.67
N TYR A 252 -10.06 -12.54 -5.84
CA TYR A 252 -9.10 -12.16 -4.79
C TYR A 252 -9.08 -10.64 -4.62
N ALA A 253 -8.99 -9.90 -5.73
CA ALA A 253 -8.90 -8.45 -5.73
C ALA A 253 -10.18 -7.77 -5.18
N ALA A 254 -11.37 -8.23 -5.58
CA ALA A 254 -12.63 -7.59 -5.23
C ALA A 254 -13.21 -8.04 -3.89
N ALA A 255 -12.81 -9.21 -3.36
CA ALA A 255 -13.43 -9.78 -2.16
C ALA A 255 -12.44 -10.52 -1.25
N ALA A 256 -11.90 -11.65 -1.70
CA ALA A 256 -11.23 -12.59 -0.79
C ALA A 256 -9.96 -12.01 -0.15
N GLY A 257 -9.19 -11.19 -0.88
CA GLY A 257 -7.96 -10.56 -0.39
C GLY A 257 -8.19 -9.47 0.66
N GLN A 258 -9.43 -8.96 0.79
CA GLN A 258 -9.79 -7.90 1.74
C GLN A 258 -10.17 -8.43 3.13
N PHE A 259 -9.97 -9.73 3.38
CA PHE A 259 -10.23 -10.37 4.68
C PHE A 259 -9.51 -9.67 5.86
N PHE A 260 -8.45 -8.92 5.61
CA PHE A 260 -7.75 -8.17 6.65
C PHE A 260 -8.61 -7.14 7.38
N PHE A 261 -9.68 -6.62 6.75
CA PHE A 261 -10.62 -5.73 7.42
C PHE A 261 -11.30 -6.39 8.63
N THR A 262 -11.49 -7.72 8.60
CA THR A 262 -12.09 -8.45 9.74
C THR A 262 -11.10 -8.70 10.88
N MET A 263 -9.81 -8.44 10.66
CA MET A 263 -8.75 -8.68 11.64
C MET A 263 -8.32 -7.40 12.38
N PHE A 264 -8.71 -6.21 11.91
CA PHE A 264 -8.40 -4.97 12.62
C PHE A 264 -9.22 -4.87 13.92
N GLY A 265 -8.54 -4.48 14.99
CA GLY A 265 -9.18 -4.18 16.27
C GLY A 265 -9.94 -2.86 16.23
N LYS A 266 -11.02 -2.75 17.02
CA LYS A 266 -11.85 -1.54 17.10
C LYS A 266 -11.10 -0.32 17.67
N HIS A 267 -10.18 -0.58 18.60
CA HIS A 267 -9.43 0.43 19.32
C HIS A 267 -7.94 0.08 19.29
N PRO A 268 -7.21 0.42 18.21
CA PRO A 268 -5.76 0.29 18.23
C PRO A 268 -5.18 1.18 19.33
N ALA A 269 -4.15 0.67 19.99
CA ALA A 269 -3.50 1.33 21.11
C ALA A 269 -2.01 1.58 20.79
N LEU A 270 -1.52 2.73 21.25
CA LEU A 270 -0.10 3.08 21.26
C LEU A 270 0.49 2.74 22.62
N TYR A 271 1.69 2.16 22.62
CA TYR A 271 2.41 1.76 23.81
C TYR A 271 3.73 2.53 23.99
N GLU A 272 4.14 2.75 25.23
CA GLU A 272 5.49 3.15 25.61
C GLU A 272 6.19 1.88 26.11
N ASP A 273 7.32 1.52 25.51
CA ASP A 273 8.18 0.39 25.90
C ASP A 273 7.39 -0.89 26.28
N ASP A 274 6.45 -1.31 25.42
CA ASP A 274 5.59 -2.50 25.52
C ASP A 274 4.75 -2.63 26.81
N SER A 275 4.75 -1.63 27.67
CA SER A 275 4.25 -1.77 29.05
C SER A 275 3.24 -0.71 29.45
N ILE A 276 3.32 0.50 28.88
CA ILE A 276 2.42 1.60 29.22
C ILE A 276 1.57 1.95 28.02
N LYS A 277 0.26 1.83 28.12
CA LYS A 277 -0.68 2.26 27.09
C LYS A 277 -0.79 3.79 27.11
N ILE A 278 -0.26 4.46 26.09
CA ILE A 278 -0.21 5.92 25.98
C ILE A 278 -1.53 6.47 25.44
N LEU A 279 -2.05 5.82 24.40
CA LEU A 279 -3.19 6.31 23.65
C LEU A 279 -4.03 5.15 23.13
N GLU A 280 -5.34 5.30 23.17
CA GLU A 280 -6.28 4.43 22.49
C GLU A 280 -7.39 5.28 21.91
N ARG A 281 -7.60 5.14 20.61
CA ARG A 281 -8.69 5.81 19.90
C ARG A 281 -9.43 4.82 19.02
N PRO A 282 -10.70 5.11 18.70
CA PRO A 282 -11.43 4.38 17.67
C PRO A 282 -10.65 4.30 16.36
N LEU A 283 -10.69 3.14 15.69
CA LEU A 283 -9.97 2.92 14.42
C LEU A 283 -10.31 3.96 13.35
N ASN A 284 -11.56 4.46 13.32
CA ASN A 284 -12.01 5.45 12.35
C ASN A 284 -11.31 6.80 12.48
N GLU A 285 -10.70 7.10 13.62
CA GLU A 285 -9.91 8.33 13.81
C GLU A 285 -8.49 8.22 13.23
N TYR A 286 -8.05 7.03 12.83
CA TYR A 286 -6.70 6.81 12.28
C TYR A 286 -6.65 6.66 10.76
N PHE A 287 -7.80 6.51 10.09
CA PHE A 287 -7.80 6.31 8.64
C PHE A 287 -7.32 7.55 7.91
N ASN A 288 -6.30 7.37 7.06
CA ASN A 288 -5.72 8.43 6.23
C ASN A 288 -5.16 9.62 7.02
N ASP A 289 -4.94 9.47 8.33
CA ASP A 289 -4.36 10.49 9.19
C ASP A 289 -2.97 10.05 9.67
N PRO A 290 -1.89 10.51 9.01
CA PRO A 290 -0.52 10.27 9.46
C PRO A 290 -0.10 11.20 10.61
N GLY A 291 -0.96 12.13 11.06
CA GLY A 291 -0.64 13.20 12.00
C GLY A 291 0.05 12.75 13.27
N SER A 292 -0.33 11.58 13.81
CA SER A 292 0.28 11.04 15.03
C SER A 292 1.80 10.80 14.86
N LEU A 293 2.23 10.37 13.68
CA LEU A 293 3.62 10.00 13.38
C LEU A 293 4.58 11.19 13.28
N PHE A 294 4.08 12.42 13.19
CA PHE A 294 4.93 13.62 13.18
C PHE A 294 5.32 14.09 14.59
N SER A 295 4.74 13.50 15.63
CA SER A 295 5.18 13.73 17.02
C SER A 295 6.29 12.75 17.43
N THR A 296 7.08 13.11 18.44
CA THR A 296 8.30 12.39 18.85
C THR A 296 8.06 10.93 19.29
N ASP A 297 8.93 10.03 18.80
CA ASP A 297 9.15 8.64 19.24
C ASP A 297 8.01 7.60 19.01
N GLN A 298 7.05 7.91 18.13
CA GLN A 298 5.86 7.06 17.96
C GLN A 298 6.06 5.77 17.15
N ILE A 299 7.13 5.63 16.37
CA ILE A 299 7.35 4.42 15.55
C ILE A 299 7.46 3.17 16.44
N ARG A 300 8.17 3.28 17.58
CA ARG A 300 8.33 2.18 18.52
C ARG A 300 7.03 1.82 19.22
N GLY A 301 6.21 2.82 19.54
CA GLY A 301 4.93 2.59 20.23
C GLY A 301 3.79 2.05 19.37
N ILE A 302 3.98 1.97 18.05
CA ILE A 302 2.99 1.44 17.10
C ILE A 302 3.24 -0.04 16.76
N LEU A 303 4.49 -0.51 16.88
CA LEU A 303 4.88 -1.89 16.59
C LEU A 303 4.66 -2.79 17.80
#